data_AF-A0A517YWR5-F1
#
_entry.id   AF-A0A517YWR5-F1
#
_cell.length_a   1.000
_cell.length_b   1.000
_cell.length_c   1.000
_cell.angle_alpha   90.00
_cell.angle_beta   90.00
_cell.angle_gamma   90.00
#
_symmetry.space_group_name_H-M   'P 1'
#
loop_
_entity.id
_entity.type
_entity.pdbx_description
1 polymer ?
#
loop_
_entity_poly.entity_id
_entity_poly.type
_entity_poly.pdbx_seq_one_letter_code
_entity_poly.pdbx_strand_id
1 'polypeptide(L)'
;MNVHWMSFDVRKEDAIEAARLHAKRGAHADAEYIYGAMLLSWQDDGAIWLEAGEIAAAVGDLELACERFRHAVNCGEADIAMRGLNLLGKALLESGQMKEAAQAWFELTRYNLKSKEAWAGLTVCGFVTGRNRLAKKAQKRLMKCASQSTRRKLLAELWAYATAHRASQIGQSISHSKSILGDLVADACNTLGRARSEYPMRADVHFHYASANRWLGEKVKAMRAIEDAVAINERYKASLALKEALQLAA
;
A
#
# COMPACT_ATOMS: atom_id res chain seq x y z
N MET A 1 -22.24 20.96 32.73
CA MET A 1 -21.06 21.85 32.60
C MET A 1 -21.15 22.49 31.23
N ASN A 2 -21.54 23.76 31.18
CA ASN A 2 -21.70 24.52 29.95
C ASN A 2 -20.31 24.84 29.39
N VAL A 3 -19.99 24.28 28.22
CA VAL A 3 -18.88 24.75 27.39
C VAL A 3 -19.36 26.01 26.67
N HIS A 4 -19.21 27.13 27.40
CA HIS A 4 -19.42 28.48 26.91
C HIS A 4 -18.05 29.16 26.87
N TRP A 5 -17.26 28.84 25.84
CA TRP A 5 -16.09 29.64 25.44
C TRP A 5 -15.71 29.30 24.00
N MET A 6 -15.33 30.35 23.25
CA MET A 6 -15.07 30.41 21.81
C MET A 6 -16.29 30.66 20.91
N SER A 7 -17.05 31.71 21.23
CA SER A 7 -17.52 32.63 20.19
C SER A 7 -16.30 33.40 19.63
N PHE A 8 -15.44 32.71 18.89
CA PHE A 8 -14.53 33.42 18.00
C PHE A 8 -15.17 33.38 16.63
N ASP A 9 -15.34 34.55 16.07
CA ASP A 9 -15.44 34.79 14.64
C ASP A 9 -14.08 34.41 13.99
N VAL A 10 -13.61 33.17 14.20
CA VAL A 10 -12.43 32.65 13.52
C VAL A 10 -12.87 32.51 12.08
N ARG A 11 -12.28 33.32 11.21
CA ARG A 11 -12.50 33.17 9.79
C ARG A 11 -12.05 31.76 9.43
N LYS A 12 -12.88 31.07 8.66
CA LYS A 12 -12.62 29.69 8.22
C LYS A 12 -11.21 29.54 7.66
N GLU A 13 -10.75 30.55 6.92
CA GLU A 13 -9.41 30.63 6.35
C GLU A 13 -8.31 30.61 7.42
N ASP A 14 -8.46 31.36 8.52
CA ASP A 14 -7.49 31.42 9.62
C ASP A 14 -7.38 30.06 10.32
N ALA A 15 -8.51 29.36 10.50
CA ALA A 15 -8.54 28.02 11.07
C ALA A 15 -7.83 27.00 10.16
N ILE A 16 -8.08 27.06 8.84
CA ILE A 16 -7.40 26.22 7.84
C ILE A 16 -5.89 26.46 7.88
N GLU A 17 -5.46 27.72 7.87
CA GLU A 17 -4.04 28.06 7.89
C GLU A 17 -3.35 27.59 9.17
N ALA A 18 -3.99 27.77 10.32
CA ALA A 18 -3.48 27.25 11.59
C ALA A 18 -3.33 25.72 11.56
N ALA A 19 -4.38 24.99 11.15
CA ALA A 19 -4.34 23.52 11.07
C ALA A 19 -3.21 23.03 10.14
N ARG A 20 -3.06 23.65 8.96
CA ARG A 20 -1.99 23.34 8.01
C ARG A 20 -0.60 23.64 8.58
N LEU A 21 -0.44 24.71 9.36
CA LEU A 21 0.82 25.05 9.99
C LEU A 21 1.22 24.00 11.05
N HIS A 22 0.29 23.57 11.89
CA HIS A 22 0.51 22.48 12.84
C HIS A 22 0.88 21.18 12.12
N ALA A 23 0.15 20.82 11.07
CA ALA A 23 0.43 19.64 10.26
C ALA A 23 1.84 19.68 9.63
N LYS A 24 2.26 20.82 9.06
CA LYS A 24 3.61 21.00 8.48
C LYS A 24 4.74 20.85 9.51
N ARG A 25 4.46 21.14 10.78
CA ARG A 25 5.42 20.98 11.90
C ARG A 25 5.42 19.56 12.48
N GLY A 26 4.60 18.65 11.95
CA GLY A 26 4.42 17.31 12.50
C GLY A 26 3.55 17.27 13.77
N ALA A 27 2.97 18.40 14.17
CA ALA A 27 2.05 18.50 15.30
C ALA A 27 0.65 18.02 14.88
N HIS A 28 0.54 16.76 14.50
CA HIS A 28 -0.67 16.21 13.90
C HIS A 28 -1.85 16.17 14.88
N ALA A 29 -1.62 15.99 16.18
CA ALA A 29 -2.67 16.02 17.20
C ALA A 29 -3.33 17.42 17.33
N ASP A 30 -2.55 18.50 17.22
CA ASP A 30 -3.08 19.86 17.25
C ASP A 30 -3.87 20.16 15.97
N ALA A 31 -3.34 19.74 14.81
CA ALA A 31 -4.05 19.87 13.54
C ALA A 31 -5.39 19.10 13.57
N GLU A 32 -5.38 17.89 14.13
CA GLU A 32 -6.56 17.04 14.31
C GLU A 32 -7.60 17.71 15.20
N TYR A 33 -7.18 18.32 16.31
CA TYR A 33 -8.07 19.08 17.19
C TYR A 33 -8.73 20.25 16.46
N ILE A 34 -7.95 21.03 15.70
CA ILE A 34 -8.47 22.16 14.93
C ILE A 34 -9.45 21.67 13.88
N TYR A 35 -9.10 20.67 13.08
CA TYR A 35 -10.01 20.09 12.09
C TYR A 35 -11.28 19.51 12.73
N GLY A 36 -11.19 18.85 13.88
CA GLY A 36 -12.35 18.38 14.63
C GLY A 36 -13.33 19.50 14.98
N ALA A 37 -12.81 20.66 15.43
CA ALA A 37 -13.64 21.84 15.68
C ALA A 37 -14.24 22.41 14.38
N MET A 38 -13.46 22.48 13.30
CA MET A 38 -13.92 22.94 11.99
C MET A 38 -15.07 22.09 11.44
N LEU A 39 -14.98 20.77 11.60
CA LEU A 39 -15.99 19.84 11.12
C LEU A 39 -17.33 19.97 11.83
N LEU A 40 -17.38 20.53 13.04
CA LEU A 40 -18.65 20.85 13.70
C LEU A 40 -19.37 22.03 13.04
N SER A 41 -18.61 23.02 12.55
CA SER A 41 -19.12 24.27 11.98
C SER A 41 -19.33 24.23 10.47
N TRP A 42 -18.55 23.43 9.74
CA TRP A 42 -18.56 23.37 8.27
C TRP A 42 -18.71 21.93 7.77
N GLN A 43 -19.80 21.27 8.19
CA GLN A 43 -20.09 19.86 7.89
C GLN A 43 -20.26 19.54 6.40
N ASP A 44 -20.63 20.53 5.57
CA ASP A 44 -20.83 20.32 4.14
C ASP A 44 -19.59 20.63 3.29
N ASP A 45 -18.50 21.10 3.91
CA ASP A 45 -17.28 21.42 3.18
C ASP A 45 -16.39 20.18 2.99
N GLY A 46 -16.47 19.61 1.78
CA GLY A 46 -15.69 18.43 1.42
C GLY A 46 -14.17 18.65 1.44
N ALA A 47 -13.67 19.88 1.26
CA ALA A 47 -12.24 20.16 1.32
C ALA A 47 -11.71 20.07 2.76
N ILE A 48 -12.47 20.54 3.75
CA ILE A 48 -12.13 20.39 5.17
C ILE A 48 -12.12 18.91 5.55
N TRP A 49 -13.14 18.13 5.16
CA TRP A 49 -13.17 16.69 5.36
C TRP A 49 -11.97 15.98 4.74
N LEU A 50 -11.55 16.41 3.55
CA LEU A 50 -10.42 15.82 2.84
C LEU A 50 -9.11 16.07 3.59
N GLU A 51 -8.84 17.33 4.00
CA GLU A 51 -7.61 17.66 4.74
C GLU A 51 -7.60 17.00 6.13
N ALA A 52 -8.73 16.97 6.82
CA ALA A 52 -8.87 16.25 8.08
C ALA A 52 -8.61 14.75 7.92
N GLY A 53 -9.03 14.13 6.82
CA GLY A 53 -8.74 12.74 6.50
C GLY A 53 -7.24 12.48 6.25
N GLU A 54 -6.54 13.42 5.59
CA GLU A 54 -5.09 13.34 5.39
C GLU A 54 -4.32 13.43 6.71
N ILE A 55 -4.79 14.25 7.67
CA ILE A 55 -4.23 14.30 9.01
C ILE A 55 -4.45 12.98 9.76
N ALA A 56 -5.67 12.45 9.75
CA ALA A 56 -5.97 11.16 10.38
C ALA A 56 -5.08 10.03 9.82
N ALA A 57 -4.91 9.98 8.49
CA ALA A 57 -4.01 9.03 7.84
C ALA A 57 -2.55 9.21 8.27
N ALA A 58 -2.07 10.46 8.39
CA ALA A 58 -0.70 10.75 8.83
C ALA A 58 -0.43 10.33 10.29
N VAL A 59 -1.46 10.34 11.15
CA VAL A 59 -1.39 9.83 12.53
C VAL A 59 -1.51 8.30 12.59
N GLY A 60 -1.90 7.66 11.48
CA GLY A 60 -2.08 6.21 11.37
C GLY A 60 -3.50 5.74 11.71
N ASP A 61 -4.44 6.65 11.95
CA ASP A 61 -5.85 6.31 12.12
C ASP A 61 -6.53 6.15 10.75
N LEU A 62 -6.27 4.99 10.13
CA LEU A 62 -6.76 4.68 8.79
C LEU A 62 -8.29 4.53 8.73
N GLU A 63 -8.92 4.15 9.85
CA GLU A 63 -10.38 3.99 9.91
C GLU A 63 -11.06 5.36 9.86
N LEU A 64 -10.63 6.29 10.73
CA LEU A 64 -11.10 7.67 10.72
C LEU A 64 -10.77 8.38 9.40
N ALA A 65 -9.58 8.14 8.83
CA ALA A 65 -9.23 8.66 7.52
C ALA A 65 -10.22 8.20 6.44
N CYS A 66 -10.55 6.91 6.40
CA CYS A 66 -11.52 6.37 5.45
C CYS A 66 -12.91 6.97 5.64
N GLU A 67 -13.38 7.15 6.88
CA GLU A 67 -14.65 7.83 7.16
C GLU A 67 -14.68 9.25 6.59
N ARG A 68 -13.65 10.05 6.91
CA ARG A 68 -13.54 11.44 6.45
C ARG A 68 -13.44 11.56 4.94
N PHE A 69 -12.67 10.69 4.28
CA PHE A 69 -12.61 10.68 2.82
C PHE A 69 -13.95 10.30 2.18
N ARG A 70 -14.73 9.38 2.77
CA ARG A 70 -16.09 9.09 2.28
C ARG A 70 -17.02 10.30 2.42
N HIS A 71 -16.94 11.01 3.55
CA HIS A 71 -17.68 12.27 3.72
C HIS A 71 -17.29 13.30 2.66
N ALA A 72 -15.99 13.51 2.42
CA ALA A 72 -15.51 14.42 1.38
C ALA A 72 -16.05 14.06 -0.02
N VAL A 73 -16.11 12.76 -0.36
CA VAL A 73 -16.70 12.28 -1.62
C VAL A 73 -18.20 12.57 -1.70
N ASN A 74 -18.92 12.43 -0.58
CA ASN A 74 -20.37 12.63 -0.52
C ASN A 74 -20.79 14.10 -0.59
N CYS A 75 -19.90 15.06 -0.32
CA CYS A 75 -20.15 16.49 -0.53
C CYS A 75 -20.40 16.85 -2.02
N GLY A 76 -20.05 15.96 -2.96
CA GLY A 76 -20.52 16.01 -4.35
C GLY A 76 -19.72 16.92 -5.30
N GLU A 77 -18.78 17.71 -4.80
CA GLU A 77 -17.85 18.47 -5.65
C GLU A 77 -16.91 17.53 -6.43
N ALA A 78 -16.91 17.61 -7.76
CA ALA A 78 -16.23 16.62 -8.60
C ALA A 78 -14.72 16.50 -8.32
N ASP A 79 -14.02 17.62 -8.15
CA ASP A 79 -12.58 17.63 -7.89
C ASP A 79 -12.25 17.09 -6.49
N ILE A 80 -13.08 17.42 -5.49
CA ILE A 80 -12.97 16.89 -4.12
C ILE A 80 -13.26 15.39 -4.13
N ALA A 81 -14.32 14.94 -4.79
CA ALA A 81 -14.66 13.53 -4.92
C ALA A 81 -13.54 12.73 -5.60
N MET A 82 -12.93 13.25 -6.66
CA MET A 82 -11.81 12.58 -7.31
C MET A 82 -10.60 12.44 -6.39
N ARG A 83 -10.22 13.51 -5.67
CA ARG A 83 -9.12 13.46 -4.70
C ARG A 83 -9.45 12.53 -3.53
N GLY A 84 -10.66 12.63 -2.99
CA GLY A 84 -11.18 11.81 -1.90
C GLY A 84 -11.19 10.33 -2.24
N LEU A 85 -11.67 9.94 -3.43
CA LEU A 85 -11.64 8.54 -3.90
C LEU A 85 -10.22 8.00 -4.05
N ASN A 86 -9.27 8.84 -4.50
CA ASN A 86 -7.87 8.43 -4.61
C ASN A 86 -7.24 8.20 -3.24
N LEU A 87 -7.46 9.10 -2.28
CA LEU A 87 -6.94 9.00 -0.91
C LEU A 87 -7.61 7.85 -0.15
N LEU A 88 -8.93 7.69 -0.29
CA LEU A 88 -9.69 6.57 0.23
C LEU A 88 -9.15 5.24 -0.29
N GLY A 89 -8.87 5.13 -1.59
CA GLY A 89 -8.27 3.91 -2.17
C GLY A 89 -6.91 3.56 -1.54
N LYS A 90 -6.06 4.55 -1.27
CA LYS A 90 -4.77 4.34 -0.59
C LYS A 90 -4.93 3.90 0.86
N ALA A 91 -5.76 4.60 1.64
CA ALA A 91 -6.04 4.25 3.04
C ALA A 91 -6.69 2.87 3.18
N LEU A 92 -7.58 2.48 2.25
CA LEU A 92 -8.17 1.16 2.20
C LEU A 92 -7.17 0.06 1.82
N LEU A 93 -6.20 0.33 0.93
CA LEU A 93 -5.10 -0.62 0.70
C LEU A 93 -4.26 -0.81 1.95
N GLU A 94 -3.91 0.29 2.62
CA GLU A 94 -3.06 0.29 3.81
C GLU A 94 -3.72 -0.37 5.02
N SER A 95 -5.05 -0.34 5.09
CA SER A 95 -5.84 -1.06 6.11
C SER A 95 -6.24 -2.47 5.66
N GLY A 96 -5.75 -2.95 4.51
CA GLY A 96 -6.02 -4.32 4.03
C GLY A 96 -7.40 -4.54 3.39
N GLN A 97 -8.24 -3.51 3.28
CA GLN A 97 -9.60 -3.54 2.73
C GLN A 97 -9.59 -3.52 1.19
N MET A 98 -9.07 -4.60 0.60
CA MET A 98 -8.74 -4.66 -0.84
C MET A 98 -9.96 -4.55 -1.77
N LYS A 99 -11.15 -4.98 -1.34
CA LYS A 99 -12.36 -4.96 -2.18
C LYS A 99 -12.91 -3.53 -2.26
N GLU A 100 -12.95 -2.86 -1.13
CA GLU A 100 -13.40 -1.48 -0.94
C GLU A 100 -12.43 -0.53 -1.65
N ALA A 101 -11.11 -0.76 -1.54
CA ALA A 101 -10.10 -0.01 -2.29
C ALA A 101 -10.32 -0.12 -3.81
N ALA A 102 -10.61 -1.33 -4.30
CA ALA A 102 -10.90 -1.55 -5.71
C ALA A 102 -12.17 -0.81 -6.16
N GLN A 103 -13.19 -0.75 -5.29
CA GLN A 103 -14.42 0.00 -5.57
C GLN A 103 -14.16 1.50 -5.66
N ALA A 104 -13.41 2.08 -4.71
CA ALA A 104 -13.06 3.51 -4.73
C ALA A 104 -12.32 3.90 -6.02
N TRP A 105 -11.34 3.10 -6.45
CA TRP A 105 -10.67 3.36 -7.72
C TRP A 105 -11.53 3.09 -8.95
N PHE A 106 -12.41 2.09 -8.91
CA PHE A 106 -13.37 1.88 -9.99
C PHE A 106 -14.28 3.10 -10.16
N GLU A 107 -14.79 3.65 -9.07
CA GLU A 107 -15.57 4.88 -9.07
C GLU A 107 -14.76 6.07 -9.58
N LEU A 108 -13.48 6.20 -9.19
CA LEU A 108 -12.60 7.25 -9.72
C LEU A 108 -12.46 7.17 -11.26
N THR A 109 -12.48 5.97 -11.85
CA THR A 109 -12.48 5.84 -13.32
C THR A 109 -13.75 6.38 -13.98
N ARG A 110 -14.88 6.46 -13.24
CA ARG A 110 -16.14 7.03 -13.75
C ARG A 110 -16.07 8.55 -13.84
N TYR A 111 -15.37 9.19 -12.91
CA TYR A 111 -15.07 10.63 -12.99
C TYR A 111 -14.02 10.92 -14.06
N ASN A 112 -12.95 10.13 -14.11
CA ASN A 112 -11.85 10.33 -15.05
C ASN A 112 -11.35 9.00 -15.63
N LEU A 113 -11.81 8.68 -16.84
CA LEU A 113 -11.42 7.47 -17.58
C LEU A 113 -9.92 7.39 -17.91
N LYS A 114 -9.19 8.52 -17.84
CA LYS A 114 -7.75 8.61 -18.09
C LYS A 114 -6.91 8.71 -16.79
N SER A 115 -7.54 8.64 -15.61
CA SER A 115 -6.83 8.66 -14.33
C SER A 115 -5.82 7.52 -14.25
N LYS A 116 -4.53 7.85 -14.11
CA LYS A 116 -3.44 6.87 -14.08
C LYS A 116 -3.41 6.18 -12.72
N GLU A 117 -3.72 6.94 -11.68
CA GLU A 117 -3.83 6.53 -10.28
C GLU A 117 -4.93 5.47 -10.14
N ALA A 118 -6.12 5.71 -10.68
CA ALA A 118 -7.23 4.76 -10.64
C ALA A 118 -6.88 3.42 -11.32
N TRP A 119 -6.30 3.47 -12.53
CA TRP A 119 -5.92 2.24 -13.23
C TRP A 119 -4.75 1.52 -12.56
N ALA A 120 -3.81 2.23 -11.94
CA ALA A 120 -2.74 1.64 -11.15
C ALA A 120 -3.27 0.96 -9.89
N GLY A 121 -4.18 1.61 -9.15
CA GLY A 121 -4.84 1.05 -7.97
C GLY A 121 -5.64 -0.20 -8.26
N LEU A 122 -6.47 -0.18 -9.31
CA LEU A 122 -7.19 -1.37 -9.78
C LEU A 122 -6.26 -2.51 -10.20
N THR A 123 -5.08 -2.18 -10.74
CA THR A 123 -4.07 -3.17 -11.11
C THR A 123 -3.50 -3.84 -9.85
N VAL A 124 -3.11 -3.07 -8.84
CA VAL A 124 -2.59 -3.59 -7.56
C VAL A 124 -3.66 -4.41 -6.83
N CYS A 125 -4.87 -3.89 -6.65
CA CYS A 125 -5.99 -4.65 -6.08
C CYS A 125 -6.22 -5.97 -6.82
N GLY A 126 -6.20 -5.94 -8.15
CA GLY A 126 -6.38 -7.13 -8.99
C GLY A 126 -5.30 -8.19 -8.74
N PHE A 127 -4.04 -7.77 -8.59
CA PHE A 127 -2.94 -8.69 -8.27
C PHE A 127 -3.03 -9.24 -6.85
N VAL A 128 -3.22 -8.36 -5.84
CA VAL A 128 -3.27 -8.77 -4.43
C VAL A 128 -4.43 -9.73 -4.15
N THR A 129 -5.56 -9.54 -4.83
CA THR A 129 -6.76 -10.40 -4.68
C THR A 129 -6.78 -11.61 -5.61
N GLY A 130 -5.74 -11.83 -6.43
CA GLY A 130 -5.68 -12.92 -7.41
C GLY A 130 -6.68 -12.80 -8.59
N ARG A 131 -7.33 -11.63 -8.75
CA ARG A 131 -8.27 -11.35 -9.83
C ARG A 131 -7.54 -10.99 -11.12
N ASN A 132 -6.88 -11.99 -11.71
CA ASN A 132 -6.00 -11.85 -12.89
C ASN A 132 -6.66 -11.17 -14.10
N ARG A 133 -7.97 -11.39 -14.32
CA ARG A 133 -8.70 -10.72 -15.43
C ARG A 133 -8.83 -9.22 -15.20
N LEU A 134 -9.13 -8.79 -13.97
CA LEU A 134 -9.22 -7.37 -13.60
C LEU A 134 -7.84 -6.72 -13.72
N ALA A 135 -6.81 -7.35 -13.15
CA ALA A 135 -5.43 -6.85 -13.19
C ALA A 135 -4.96 -6.62 -14.65
N LYS A 136 -5.15 -7.62 -15.53
CA LYS A 136 -4.79 -7.49 -16.96
C LYS A 136 -5.53 -6.35 -17.66
N LYS A 137 -6.84 -6.20 -17.40
CA LYS A 137 -7.67 -5.14 -18.02
C LYS A 137 -7.24 -3.75 -17.54
N ALA A 138 -7.05 -3.59 -16.23
CA ALA A 138 -6.60 -2.34 -15.63
C ALA A 138 -5.19 -1.97 -16.11
N GLN A 139 -4.27 -2.94 -16.14
CA GLN A 139 -2.91 -2.73 -16.65
C GLN A 139 -2.93 -2.30 -18.11
N LYS A 140 -3.76 -2.92 -18.97
CA LYS A 140 -3.90 -2.50 -20.38
C LYS A 140 -4.41 -1.06 -20.50
N ARG A 141 -5.31 -0.61 -19.64
CA ARG A 141 -5.79 0.78 -19.60
C ARG A 141 -4.69 1.73 -19.12
N LEU A 142 -3.99 1.37 -18.05
CA LEU A 142 -2.84 2.11 -17.53
C LEU A 142 -1.74 2.28 -18.59
N MET A 143 -1.48 1.25 -19.39
CA MET A 143 -0.51 1.31 -20.48
C MET A 143 -0.86 2.31 -21.57
N LYS A 144 -2.16 2.61 -21.77
CA LYS A 144 -2.63 3.59 -22.76
C LYS A 144 -2.56 5.03 -22.26
N CYS A 145 -2.66 5.26 -20.95
CA CYS A 145 -2.71 6.62 -20.40
C CYS A 145 -1.41 7.04 -19.68
N ALA A 146 -0.45 6.14 -19.43
CA ALA A 146 0.77 6.44 -18.69
C ALA A 146 2.04 5.90 -19.38
N SER A 147 3.11 6.72 -19.34
CA SER A 147 4.46 6.32 -19.76
C SER A 147 5.02 5.22 -18.85
N GLN A 148 6.00 4.46 -19.33
CA GLN A 148 6.60 3.37 -18.56
C GLN A 148 7.15 3.82 -17.20
N SER A 149 7.78 4.99 -17.12
CA SER A 149 8.31 5.55 -15.86
C SER A 149 7.20 5.87 -14.87
N THR A 150 6.13 6.55 -15.31
CA THR A 150 4.98 6.87 -14.47
C THR A 150 4.29 5.60 -13.96
N ARG A 151 4.12 4.58 -14.81
CA ARG A 151 3.54 3.29 -14.39
C ARG A 151 4.35 2.61 -13.30
N ARG A 152 5.67 2.55 -13.46
CA ARG A 152 6.57 1.94 -12.47
C ARG A 152 6.48 2.67 -11.13
N LYS A 153 6.53 4.01 -11.15
CA LYS A 153 6.41 4.83 -9.94
C LYS A 153 5.08 4.59 -9.22
N LEU A 154 3.96 4.70 -9.93
CA LEU A 154 2.62 4.53 -9.35
C LEU A 154 2.40 3.12 -8.80
N LEU A 155 2.80 2.08 -9.54
CA LEU A 155 2.67 0.70 -9.06
C LEU A 155 3.55 0.46 -7.84
N ALA A 156 4.79 0.96 -7.83
CA ALA A 156 5.67 0.82 -6.67
C ALA A 156 5.11 1.50 -5.42
N GLU A 157 4.61 2.73 -5.57
CA GLU A 157 3.96 3.47 -4.49
C GLU A 157 2.74 2.70 -3.94
N LEU A 158 1.84 2.23 -4.81
CA LEU A 158 0.62 1.54 -4.39
C LEU A 158 0.88 0.13 -3.83
N TRP A 159 1.92 -0.55 -4.31
CA TRP A 159 2.36 -1.81 -3.69
C TRP A 159 2.85 -1.60 -2.26
N ALA A 160 3.53 -0.48 -1.96
CA ALA A 160 3.97 -0.18 -0.61
C ALA A 160 2.77 -0.10 0.36
N TYR A 161 1.70 0.61 0.00
CA TYR A 161 0.46 0.64 0.79
C TYR A 161 -0.15 -0.76 0.95
N ALA A 162 -0.27 -1.53 -0.13
CA ALA A 162 -0.86 -2.88 -0.08
C ALA A 162 -0.09 -3.87 0.81
N THR A 163 1.23 -3.68 0.95
CA THR A 163 2.09 -4.54 1.79
C THR A 163 2.28 -4.01 3.20
N ALA A 164 2.05 -2.72 3.46
CA ALA A 164 2.19 -2.09 4.77
C ALA A 164 1.31 -2.78 5.82
N HIS A 165 0.03 -3.04 5.50
CA HIS A 165 -0.87 -3.80 6.37
C HIS A 165 -0.34 -5.19 6.73
N ARG A 166 0.21 -5.91 5.73
CA ARG A 166 0.74 -7.25 5.97
C ARG A 166 1.96 -7.17 6.87
N ALA A 167 2.85 -6.20 6.65
CA ALA A 167 4.01 -5.98 7.51
C ALA A 167 3.61 -5.63 8.96
N SER A 168 2.55 -4.83 9.16
CA SER A 168 2.05 -4.50 10.50
C SER A 168 1.36 -5.68 11.20
N GLN A 169 0.57 -6.47 10.47
CA GLN A 169 -0.04 -7.71 11.01
C GLN A 169 1.01 -8.78 11.34
N ILE A 170 2.05 -8.91 10.51
CA ILE A 170 3.22 -9.73 10.82
C ILE A 170 3.85 -9.19 12.12
N GLY A 171 4.12 -7.89 12.22
CA GLY A 171 4.66 -7.26 13.43
C GLY A 171 3.84 -7.48 14.72
N GLN A 172 2.50 -7.44 14.65
CA GLN A 172 1.62 -7.69 15.80
C GLN A 172 1.48 -9.18 16.13
N SER A 173 1.55 -10.07 15.13
CA SER A 173 1.63 -11.53 15.31
C SER A 173 2.96 -11.98 15.92
N ILE A 174 4.00 -11.13 15.91
CA ILE A 174 5.35 -11.42 16.42
C ILE A 174 5.54 -10.84 17.84
N SER A 175 4.49 -10.75 18.64
CA SER A 175 4.69 -10.83 20.09
C SER A 175 4.90 -12.29 20.48
N HIS A 176 6.12 -12.79 20.20
CA HIS A 176 6.92 -13.73 20.99
C HIS A 176 7.99 -14.42 20.10
N SER A 177 9.25 -14.00 20.27
CA SER A 177 10.49 -14.80 20.11
C SER A 177 11.24 -14.95 18.77
N LYS A 178 10.90 -14.31 17.64
CA LYS A 178 11.73 -14.37 16.40
C LYS A 178 11.94 -13.02 15.71
N SER A 179 13.08 -12.88 15.06
CA SER A 179 13.53 -11.65 14.37
C SER A 179 12.57 -11.29 13.23
N ILE A 180 12.15 -10.01 13.14
CA ILE A 180 11.29 -9.47 12.07
C ILE A 180 11.82 -9.82 10.68
N LEU A 181 13.15 -9.75 10.50
CA LEU A 181 13.78 -10.14 9.24
C LEU A 181 13.58 -11.62 8.94
N GLY A 182 13.54 -12.47 9.96
CA GLY A 182 13.29 -13.90 9.79
C GLY A 182 11.87 -14.22 9.36
N ASP A 183 10.89 -13.50 9.89
CA ASP A 183 9.50 -13.71 9.48
C ASP A 183 9.25 -13.19 8.06
N LEU A 184 9.83 -12.05 7.71
CA LEU A 184 9.81 -11.55 6.32
C LEU A 184 10.47 -12.53 5.34
N VAL A 185 11.59 -13.14 5.72
CA VAL A 185 12.27 -14.14 4.88
C VAL A 185 11.47 -15.44 4.83
N ALA A 186 10.81 -15.86 5.91
CA ALA A 186 9.92 -17.02 5.93
C ALA A 186 8.72 -16.83 4.98
N ASP A 187 8.11 -15.66 5.00
CA ASP A 187 7.02 -15.31 4.09
C ASP A 187 7.47 -15.19 2.63
N ALA A 188 8.67 -14.64 2.40
CA ALA A 188 9.30 -14.67 1.08
C ALA A 188 9.49 -16.12 0.61
N CYS A 189 9.98 -17.03 1.47
CA CYS A 189 10.07 -18.46 1.18
C CYS A 189 8.72 -19.07 0.79
N ASN A 190 7.65 -18.79 1.53
CA ASN A 190 6.31 -19.30 1.23
C ASN A 190 5.78 -18.78 -0.12
N THR A 191 6.03 -17.52 -0.42
CA THR A 191 5.62 -16.88 -1.67
C THR A 191 6.41 -17.43 -2.86
N LEU A 192 7.72 -17.54 -2.71
CA LEU A 192 8.62 -18.11 -3.72
C LEU A 192 8.38 -19.60 -3.94
N GLY A 193 7.99 -20.35 -2.90
CA GLY A 193 7.60 -21.76 -3.02
C GLY A 193 6.36 -21.94 -3.90
N ARG A 194 5.33 -21.10 -3.70
CA ARG A 194 4.15 -21.07 -4.58
C ARG A 194 4.51 -20.67 -6.00
N ALA A 195 5.34 -19.64 -6.17
CA ALA A 195 5.81 -19.21 -7.48
C ALA A 195 6.60 -20.31 -8.20
N ARG A 196 7.36 -21.14 -7.47
CA ARG A 196 8.08 -22.31 -7.99
C ARG A 196 7.11 -23.35 -8.57
N SER A 197 6.01 -23.62 -7.88
CA SER A 197 4.98 -24.54 -8.35
C SER A 197 4.24 -24.01 -9.57
N GLU A 198 4.00 -22.70 -9.64
CA GLU A 198 3.31 -22.05 -10.76
C GLU A 198 4.22 -21.87 -12.00
N TYR A 199 5.52 -21.63 -11.78
CA TYR A 199 6.51 -21.33 -12.81
C TYR A 199 7.77 -22.20 -12.66
N PRO A 200 7.67 -23.54 -12.83
CA PRO A 200 8.77 -24.45 -12.53
C PRO A 200 9.98 -24.29 -13.46
N MET A 201 9.81 -23.72 -14.65
CA MET A 201 10.90 -23.52 -15.62
C MET A 201 11.63 -22.17 -15.47
N ARG A 202 11.40 -21.44 -14.37
CA ARG A 202 12.05 -20.15 -14.11
C ARG A 202 13.20 -20.28 -13.13
N ALA A 203 14.43 -20.27 -13.63
CA ALA A 203 15.64 -20.43 -12.82
C ALA A 203 15.81 -19.36 -11.73
N ASP A 204 15.37 -18.13 -11.99
CA ASP A 204 15.41 -17.01 -11.03
C ASP A 204 14.52 -17.26 -9.81
N VAL A 205 13.34 -17.86 -9.99
CA VAL A 205 12.43 -18.20 -8.88
C VAL A 205 13.06 -19.25 -7.97
N HIS A 206 13.70 -20.27 -8.55
CA HIS A 206 14.43 -21.29 -7.80
C HIS A 206 15.63 -20.71 -7.05
N PHE A 207 16.40 -19.81 -7.69
CA PHE A 207 17.52 -19.10 -7.06
C PHE A 207 17.09 -18.22 -5.87
N HIS A 208 16.03 -17.44 -6.03
CA HIS A 208 15.53 -16.59 -4.94
C HIS A 208 14.95 -17.43 -3.80
N TYR A 209 14.25 -18.53 -4.11
CA TYR A 209 13.78 -19.48 -3.10
C TYR A 209 14.95 -20.10 -2.33
N ALA A 210 16.03 -20.47 -3.02
CA ALA A 210 17.23 -21.00 -2.38
C ALA A 210 17.91 -19.98 -1.46
N SER A 211 18.00 -18.73 -1.90
CA SER A 211 18.61 -17.64 -1.13
C SER A 211 17.87 -17.39 0.19
N ALA A 212 16.53 -17.40 0.14
CA ALA A 212 15.70 -17.25 1.34
C ALA A 212 15.84 -18.45 2.29
N ASN A 213 15.85 -19.69 1.77
CA ASN A 213 16.08 -20.88 2.60
C ASN A 213 17.47 -20.91 3.23
N ARG A 214 18.51 -20.45 2.52
CA ARG A 214 19.87 -20.32 3.09
C ARG A 214 19.87 -19.38 4.29
N TRP A 215 19.21 -18.24 4.19
CA TRP A 215 19.13 -17.27 5.27
C TRP A 215 18.41 -17.84 6.51
N LEU A 216 17.37 -18.66 6.30
CA LEU A 216 16.66 -19.37 7.37
C LEU A 216 17.45 -20.57 7.95
N GLY A 217 18.65 -20.87 7.44
CA GLY A 217 19.44 -22.03 7.85
C GLY A 217 18.98 -23.37 7.25
N GLU A 218 17.99 -23.35 6.36
CA GLU A 218 17.41 -24.53 5.69
C GLU A 218 18.29 -25.00 4.51
N LYS A 219 19.53 -25.39 4.83
CA LYS A 219 20.61 -25.66 3.86
C LYS A 219 20.23 -26.72 2.81
N VAL A 220 19.53 -27.79 3.22
CA VAL A 220 19.11 -28.88 2.32
C VAL A 220 18.11 -28.37 1.27
N LYS A 221 17.13 -27.57 1.68
CA LYS A 221 16.14 -26.97 0.77
C LYS A 221 16.81 -25.97 -0.17
N ALA A 222 17.75 -25.18 0.34
CA ALA A 222 18.52 -24.24 -0.47
C ALA A 222 19.34 -24.96 -1.55
N MET A 223 20.03 -26.05 -1.21
CA MET A 223 20.83 -26.82 -2.17
C MET A 223 19.97 -27.43 -3.29
N ARG A 224 18.86 -28.10 -2.95
CA ARG A 224 17.95 -28.66 -3.96
C ARG A 224 17.42 -27.59 -4.92
N ALA A 225 17.03 -26.43 -4.38
CA ALA A 225 16.54 -25.33 -5.20
C ALA A 225 17.62 -24.75 -6.12
N ILE A 226 18.89 -24.76 -5.71
CA ILE A 226 19.99 -24.36 -6.60
C ILE A 226 20.25 -25.39 -7.69
N GLU A 227 20.16 -26.68 -7.37
CA GLU A 227 20.24 -27.75 -8.36
C GLU A 227 19.15 -27.62 -9.41
N ASP A 228 17.91 -27.36 -8.98
CA ASP A 228 16.78 -27.07 -9.88
C ASP A 228 17.07 -25.84 -10.78
N ALA A 229 17.61 -24.75 -10.20
CA ALA A 229 17.93 -23.55 -10.95
C ALA A 229 19.04 -23.78 -12.00
N VAL A 230 20.08 -24.54 -11.65
CA VAL A 230 21.20 -24.88 -12.54
C VAL A 230 20.77 -25.87 -13.63
N ALA A 231 19.88 -26.81 -13.31
CA ALA A 231 19.31 -27.73 -14.29
C ALA A 231 18.49 -26.99 -15.38
N ILE A 232 17.83 -25.89 -15.01
CA ILE A 232 17.09 -25.04 -15.96
C ILE A 232 18.06 -24.14 -16.75
N ASN A 233 19.08 -23.59 -16.11
CA ASN A 233 20.08 -22.75 -16.76
C ASN A 233 21.49 -23.02 -16.18
N GLU A 234 22.24 -23.85 -16.88
CA GLU A 234 23.58 -24.30 -16.48
C GLU A 234 24.59 -23.15 -16.31
N ARG A 235 24.36 -22.02 -17.00
CA ARG A 235 25.25 -20.85 -16.96
C ARG A 235 24.75 -19.76 -16.02
N TYR A 236 23.80 -20.06 -15.14
CA TYR A 236 23.26 -19.06 -14.23
C TYR A 236 24.26 -18.74 -13.11
N LYS A 237 25.12 -17.76 -13.37
CA LYS A 237 26.26 -17.36 -12.52
C LYS A 237 25.91 -17.19 -11.04
N ALA A 238 24.75 -16.59 -10.75
CA ALA A 238 24.30 -16.37 -9.38
C ALA A 238 24.03 -17.69 -8.63
N SER A 239 23.41 -18.66 -9.31
CA SER A 239 23.16 -19.98 -8.73
C SER A 239 24.44 -20.79 -8.52
N LEU A 240 25.39 -20.72 -9.45
CA LEU A 240 26.69 -21.39 -9.32
C LEU A 240 27.49 -20.83 -8.13
N ALA A 241 27.58 -19.51 -8.00
CA ALA A 241 28.26 -18.87 -6.86
C ALA A 241 27.59 -19.22 -5.51
N LEU A 242 26.26 -19.29 -5.48
CA LEU A 242 25.53 -19.70 -4.28
C LEU A 242 25.72 -21.20 -3.96
N LYS A 243 25.83 -22.06 -4.98
CA LYS A 243 26.15 -23.48 -4.83
C LYS A 243 27.51 -23.67 -4.16
N GLU A 244 28.54 -23.00 -4.66
CA GLU A 244 29.89 -23.03 -4.10
C GLU A 244 29.90 -22.54 -2.66
N ALA A 245 29.21 -21.43 -2.37
CA ALA A 245 29.11 -20.89 -1.01
C ALA A 245 28.41 -21.83 -0.02
N LEU A 246 27.41 -22.58 -0.47
CA LEU A 246 26.71 -23.58 0.36
C LEU A 246 27.56 -24.84 0.59
N GLN A 247 28.40 -25.21 -0.38
CA GLN A 247 29.32 -26.35 -0.28
C GLN A 247 30.51 -26.05 0.64
N LEU A 248 31.06 -24.83 0.59
CA LEU A 248 32.18 -24.39 1.44
C LEU A 248 31.79 -24.19 2.90
N ALA A 249 30.51 -23.96 3.18
CA ALA A 249 29.97 -23.81 4.54
C ALA A 249 29.54 -25.16 5.16
N ALA A 250 30.01 -26.30 4.63
CA ALA A 250 29.77 -27.66 5.14
C ALA A 250 30.99 -28.14 5.92
#